data_AF-A0A1C6NKV4-F1
#
_entry.id   AF-A0A1C6NKV4-F1
#
_cell.length_a   1.000
_cell.length_b   1.000
_cell.length_c   1.000
_cell.angle_alpha   90.00
_cell.angle_beta   90.00
_cell.angle_gamma   90.00
#
_symmetry.space_group_name_H-M   'P 1'
#
loop_
_entity.id
_entity.type
_entity.pdbx_description
1 polymer ?
#
loop_
_entity_poly.entity_id
_entity_poly.type
_entity_poly.pdbx_seq_one_letter_code
_entity_poly.pdbx_strand_id
1 'polypeptide(L)'
;MDFEIRKVRKAHGPMKLRREREEYFRLVRQGYNNKEASRLVGVNERTGREWRNGRSDPDRFRAPAQQGQAPVAMSSGRYLRDDERLHIADRLREKATIRA
;
A
#
# COMPACT_ATOMS: atom_id res chain seq x y z
N MET A 1 -15.68 0.07 18.74
CA MET A 1 -15.08 0.77 17.58
C MET A 1 -16.04 1.88 17.20
N ASP A 2 -15.95 3.01 17.90
CA ASP A 2 -16.97 4.06 17.88
C ASP A 2 -16.65 5.11 16.81
N PHE A 3 -16.51 4.66 15.57
CA PHE A 3 -16.45 5.59 14.44
C PHE A 3 -17.86 5.91 13.99
N GLU A 4 -18.35 7.09 14.36
CA GLU A 4 -19.64 7.58 13.88
C GLU A 4 -19.53 8.07 12.43
N ILE A 5 -20.24 7.38 11.54
CA ILE A 5 -20.41 7.81 10.16
C ILE A 5 -21.16 9.14 10.14
N ARG A 6 -20.60 10.13 9.45
CA ARG A 6 -21.22 11.46 9.32
C ARG A 6 -22.62 11.34 8.72
N LYS A 7 -23.64 11.88 9.42
CA LYS A 7 -25.05 11.89 8.95
C LYS A 7 -25.24 12.70 7.65
N VAL A 8 -24.43 13.74 7.43
CA VAL A 8 -24.54 14.60 6.24
C VAL A 8 -23.53 14.17 5.17
N ARG A 9 -24.02 13.50 4.12
CA ARG A 9 -23.24 13.11 2.94
C ARG A 9 -23.29 14.22 1.87
N LYS A 10 -22.76 15.42 2.16
CA LYS A 10 -22.58 16.46 1.12
C LYS A 10 -21.28 16.23 0.36
N ALA A 11 -21.24 16.59 -0.93
CA ALA A 11 -19.99 16.60 -1.70
C ALA A 11 -19.05 17.63 -1.07
N HIS A 12 -17.92 17.16 -0.53
CA HIS A 12 -16.95 18.01 0.15
C HIS A 12 -15.63 18.03 -0.60
N GLY A 13 -15.01 19.21 -0.66
CA GLY A 13 -13.77 19.47 -1.38
C GLY A 13 -12.54 18.70 -0.85
N PRO A 14 -11.36 18.96 -1.44
CA PRO A 14 -10.17 18.09 -1.36
C PRO A 14 -9.59 17.80 0.03
N MET A 15 -9.88 18.63 1.05
CA MET A 15 -9.14 18.63 2.32
C MET A 15 -9.81 17.89 3.50
N LYS A 16 -11.09 17.48 3.43
CA LYS A 16 -11.85 17.12 4.64
C LYS A 16 -12.03 15.63 4.97
N LEU A 17 -11.43 14.70 4.20
CA LEU A 17 -11.48 13.25 4.50
C LEU A 17 -10.25 12.72 5.25
N ARG A 18 -9.47 13.58 5.92
CA ARG A 18 -8.26 13.14 6.63
C ARG A 18 -8.59 12.15 7.77
N ARG A 19 -9.59 12.47 8.59
CA ARG A 19 -10.06 11.61 9.70
C ARG A 19 -10.61 10.27 9.20
N GLU A 20 -11.40 10.31 8.14
CA GLU A 20 -11.92 9.12 7.45
C GLU A 20 -10.78 8.25 6.88
N ARG A 21 -9.77 8.89 6.30
CA ARG A 21 -8.61 8.21 5.74
C ARG A 21 -7.77 7.53 6.83
N GLU A 22 -7.58 8.17 7.98
CA GLU A 22 -6.88 7.59 9.13
C GLU A 22 -7.62 6.36 9.68
N GLU A 23 -8.94 6.46 9.85
CA GLU A 23 -9.76 5.33 10.33
C GLU A 23 -9.88 4.21 9.30
N TYR A 24 -9.93 4.53 8.00
CA TYR A 24 -9.83 3.54 6.94
C TYR A 24 -8.52 2.74 7.05
N PHE A 25 -7.37 3.40 7.21
CA PHE A 25 -6.09 2.69 7.37
C PHE A 25 -6.02 1.89 8.66
N ARG A 26 -6.65 2.36 9.74
CA ARG A 26 -6.76 1.62 10.99
C ARG A 26 -7.51 0.29 10.78
N LEU A 27 -8.64 0.32 10.07
CA LEU A 27 -9.43 -0.88 9.74
C LEU A 27 -8.67 -1.82 8.79
N VAL A 28 -8.02 -1.29 7.76
CA VAL A 28 -7.20 -2.12 6.86
C VAL A 28 -6.03 -2.78 7.59
N ARG A 29 -5.40 -2.09 8.56
CA ARG A 29 -4.33 -2.67 9.39
C ARG A 29 -4.82 -3.79 10.31
N GLN A 30 -6.09 -3.74 10.71
CA GLN A 30 -6.74 -4.80 11.49
C GLN A 30 -7.20 -5.99 10.63
N GLY A 31 -7.04 -5.92 9.30
CA GLY A 31 -7.37 -7.00 8.37
C GLY A 31 -8.75 -6.88 7.71
N TYR A 32 -9.47 -5.77 7.90
CA TYR A 32 -10.76 -5.57 7.23
C TYR A 32 -10.59 -5.40 5.71
N ASN A 33 -11.53 -5.94 4.95
CA ASN A 33 -11.54 -5.79 3.50
C ASN A 33 -11.84 -4.34 3.09
N ASN A 34 -11.38 -3.91 1.91
CA ASN A 34 -11.58 -2.56 1.39
C ASN A 34 -13.05 -2.13 1.38
N LYS A 35 -13.95 -3.05 0.99
CA LYS A 35 -15.39 -2.81 0.93
C LYS A 35 -15.98 -2.53 2.31
N GLU A 36 -15.61 -3.34 3.30
CA GLU A 36 -16.08 -3.21 4.68
C GLU A 36 -15.52 -1.97 5.35
N ALA A 37 -14.21 -1.72 5.20
CA ALA A 37 -13.56 -0.52 5.70
C ALA A 37 -14.17 0.75 5.09
N SER A 38 -14.43 0.75 3.78
CA SER A 38 -15.09 1.89 3.11
C SER A 38 -16.51 2.12 3.61
N ARG A 39 -17.27 1.04 3.85
CA ARG A 39 -18.63 1.12 4.40
C ARG A 39 -18.66 1.65 5.83
N LEU A 40 -17.75 1.18 6.69
CA LEU A 40 -17.61 1.62 8.08
C LEU A 40 -17.20 3.10 8.19
N VAL A 41 -16.37 3.57 7.25
CA VAL A 41 -15.91 4.97 7.20
C VAL A 41 -16.92 5.89 6.48
N GLY A 42 -17.86 5.33 5.73
CA GLY A 42 -18.88 6.09 5.00
C GLY A 42 -18.37 6.68 3.67
N VAL A 43 -17.36 6.07 3.06
CA VAL A 43 -16.78 6.49 1.78
C VAL A 43 -17.10 5.49 0.66
N ASN A 44 -17.04 5.96 -0.59
CA ASN A 44 -17.19 5.08 -1.74
C ASN A 44 -16.01 4.08 -1.81
N GLU A 45 -16.28 2.84 -2.21
CA GLU A 45 -15.26 1.79 -2.38
C GLU A 45 -14.12 2.22 -3.32
N ARG A 46 -14.43 3.00 -4.36
CA ARG A 46 -13.43 3.57 -5.27
C ARG A 46 -12.48 4.50 -4.53
N THR A 47 -12.98 5.31 -3.61
CA THR A 47 -12.17 6.23 -2.79
C THR A 47 -11.24 5.46 -1.85
N GLY A 48 -11.74 4.41 -1.20
CA GLY A 48 -10.91 3.52 -0.37
C GLY A 48 -9.81 2.84 -1.19
N ARG A 49 -10.15 2.35 -2.39
CA ARG A 49 -9.17 1.76 -3.32
C ARG A 49 -8.09 2.75 -3.76
N GLU A 50 -8.48 3.97 -4.10
CA GLU A 50 -7.53 5.04 -4.46
C GLU A 50 -6.67 5.48 -3.27
N TRP A 51 -7.17 5.41 -2.04
CA TRP A 51 -6.35 5.67 -0.85
C TRP A 51 -5.29 4.61 -0.64
N ARG A 52 -5.63 3.34 -0.87
CA ARG A 52 -4.72 2.20 -0.69
C ARG A 52 -3.67 2.11 -1.80
N ASN A 53 -4.13 2.09 -3.05
CA ASN A 53 -3.31 1.82 -4.24
C ASN A 53 -2.80 3.08 -4.93
N GLY A 54 -3.27 4.25 -4.51
CA GLY A 54 -2.98 5.49 -5.22
C GLY A 54 -3.78 5.62 -6.52
N ARG A 55 -3.35 6.52 -7.38
CA ARG A 55 -3.89 6.74 -8.72
C ARG A 55 -2.74 6.77 -9.72
N SER A 56 -2.84 5.95 -10.76
CA SER A 56 -1.81 5.80 -11.80
C SER A 56 -2.03 6.70 -13.02
N ASP A 57 -3.09 7.53 -13.03
CA ASP A 57 -3.31 8.52 -14.08
C ASP A 57 -2.14 9.52 -14.12
N PRO A 58 -1.54 9.78 -15.30
CA PRO A 58 -0.38 10.64 -15.43
C PRO A 58 -0.67 12.11 -15.03
N ASP A 59 -1.89 12.59 -15.27
CA ASP A 59 -2.32 13.97 -14.92
C ASP A 59 -2.69 14.12 -13.43
N ARG A 60 -3.05 13.01 -12.76
CA ARG A 60 -3.58 13.02 -11.38
C ARG A 60 -2.90 11.96 -10.52
N PHE A 61 -1.60 11.80 -10.72
CA PHE A 61 -0.83 10.79 -10.03
C PHE A 61 -0.93 10.99 -8.52
N ARG A 62 -1.22 9.89 -7.81
CA ARG A 62 -1.20 9.86 -6.35
C ARG A 62 -0.50 8.59 -5.92
N ALA A 63 0.60 8.72 -5.19
CA ALA A 63 1.34 7.57 -4.71
C ALA A 63 0.46 6.66 -3.81
N PRO A 64 0.61 5.33 -3.88
CA PRO A 64 -0.05 4.40 -2.97
C PRO A 64 0.33 4.71 -1.52
N ALA A 65 -0.65 4.65 -0.62
CA ALA A 65 -0.39 4.86 0.80
C ALA A 65 0.14 3.60 1.51
N GLN A 66 -0.09 2.41 0.94
CA GLN A 66 0.70 1.26 1.34
C GLN A 66 2.12 1.46 0.82
N GLN A 67 3.01 1.95 1.69
CA GLN A 67 4.42 1.59 1.59
C GLN A 67 4.44 0.08 1.50
N GLY A 68 5.04 -0.44 0.42
CA GLY A 68 4.99 -1.84 0.05
C GLY A 68 5.14 -2.71 1.29
N GLN A 69 4.31 -3.75 1.40
CA GLN A 69 4.55 -4.84 2.34
C GLN A 69 6.07 -5.05 2.41
N ALA A 70 6.64 -4.86 3.61
CA ALA A 70 8.05 -5.13 3.84
C ALA A 70 8.33 -6.47 3.16
N PRO A 71 9.38 -6.57 2.32
CA PRO A 71 9.60 -7.75 1.49
C PRO A 71 9.50 -8.94 2.42
N VAL A 72 8.46 -9.76 2.20
CA VAL A 72 8.30 -11.02 2.91
C VAL A 72 9.63 -11.71 2.64
N ALA A 73 10.42 -11.92 3.70
CA ALA A 73 11.65 -12.69 3.60
C ALA A 73 11.21 -14.12 3.30
N MET A 74 10.91 -14.38 2.02
CA MET A 74 10.60 -15.71 1.55
C MET A 74 11.85 -16.54 1.82
N SER A 75 11.69 -17.75 2.30
CA SER A 75 12.77 -18.70 2.54
C SER A 75 13.24 -19.30 1.20
N SER A 76 14.55 -19.61 1.09
CA SER A 76 15.28 -20.08 -0.11
C SER A 76 14.41 -20.93 -1.05
N GLY A 77 13.96 -20.33 -2.14
CA GLY A 77 13.19 -21.04 -3.18
C GLY A 77 14.11 -21.74 -4.18
N ARG A 78 13.52 -22.30 -5.24
CA ARG A 78 14.25 -22.88 -6.39
C ARG A 78 15.08 -21.83 -7.16
N TYR A 79 14.81 -20.54 -6.98
CA TYR A 79 15.39 -19.44 -7.73
C TYR A 79 16.16 -18.48 -6.83
N LEU A 80 17.18 -17.84 -7.41
CA LEU A 80 17.99 -16.82 -6.76
C LEU A 80 17.13 -15.62 -6.33
N ARG A 81 17.38 -15.12 -5.14
CA ARG A 81 16.80 -13.89 -4.60
C ARG A 81 17.43 -12.65 -5.21
N ASP A 82 16.79 -11.52 -5.01
CA ASP A 82 17.32 -10.23 -5.45
C ASP A 82 18.68 -9.92 -4.79
N ASP A 83 18.88 -10.26 -3.52
CA ASP A 83 20.18 -10.10 -2.84
C ASP A 83 21.27 -11.00 -3.45
N GLU A 84 20.96 -12.26 -3.74
CA GLU A 84 21.89 -13.18 -4.39
C GLU A 84 22.22 -12.74 -5.82
N ARG A 85 21.23 -12.21 -6.56
CA ARG A 85 21.42 -11.68 -7.92
C ARG A 85 22.26 -10.41 -7.92
N LEU A 86 22.05 -9.51 -6.96
CA LEU A 86 22.86 -8.32 -6.76
C LEU A 86 24.30 -8.71 -6.41
N HIS A 87 24.50 -9.67 -5.51
CA HIS A 87 25.82 -10.18 -5.16
C HIS A 87 26.57 -10.71 -6.39
N ILE A 88 25.90 -11.53 -7.22
CA ILE A 88 26.51 -12.04 -8.46
C ILE A 88 26.85 -10.89 -9.41
N ALA A 89 25.97 -9.90 -9.56
CA ALA A 89 26.21 -8.76 -10.44
C ALA A 89 27.42 -7.92 -10.00
N ASP A 90 27.54 -7.65 -8.70
CA ASP A 90 28.68 -6.92 -8.14
C ASP A 90 29.99 -7.71 -8.31
N ARG A 91 29.98 -9.01 -8.04
CA ARG A 91 31.15 -9.88 -8.27
C ARG A 91 31.57 -9.93 -9.74
N LEU A 92 30.62 -9.99 -10.66
CA LEU A 92 30.89 -9.93 -12.10
C LEU A 92 31.49 -8.58 -12.50
N ARG A 93 30.97 -7.48 -11.95
CA ARG A 93 31.51 -6.13 -12.17
C ARG A 93 32.95 -6.02 -11.66
N GLU A 94 33.24 -6.60 -10.51
CA GLU A 94 34.57 -6.65 -9.89
C GLU A 94 35.52 -7.67 -10.55
N LYS A 95 35.03 -8.47 -11.52
CA LYS A 95 35.75 -9.62 -12.11
C LYS A 95 36.28 -10.61 -11.06
N ALA A 96 35.57 -10.72 -9.94
CA ALA A 96 35.91 -11.59 -8.84
C ALA A 96 35.12 -12.91 -8.92
N THR A 97 35.64 -13.96 -8.27
CA THR A 97 34.95 -15.24 -8.17
C THR A 97 33.73 -15.14 -7.24
N ILE A 98 32.64 -15.82 -7.59
CA ILE A 98 31.37 -15.75 -6.84
C ILE A 98 31.45 -16.48 -5.49
N ARG A 99 32.32 -17.49 -5.34
CA ARG A 99 32.39 -18.39 -4.17
C ARG A 99 33.50 -18.06 -3.16
N ALA A 100 33.98 -16.81 -3.12
CA ALA A 100 35.05 -16.39 -2.21
C ALA A 100 34.62 -16.44 -0.73
#